data_AF-A0A7R8ASK4-F1
#
_entry.id   AF-A0A7R8ASK4-F1
#
_cell.length_a   1.000
_cell.length_b   1.000
_cell.length_c   1.000
_cell.angle_alpha   90.00
_cell.angle_beta   90.00
_cell.angle_gamma   90.00
#
_symmetry.space_group_name_H-M   'P 1'
#
loop_
_entity.id
_entity.type
_entity.pdbx_description
1 polymer ?
#
loop_
_entity_poly.entity_id
_entity_poly.type
_entity_poly.pdbx_seq_one_letter_code
_entity_poly.pdbx_strand_id
1 'polypeptide(L)'
;MQGYLDKGRYRLGTVFAASGFREKVSSSVNPNPTLLPTVRDWALIRPLEGRSLGNNNSIMPSSMRVDQMKFLPRGTDLDNTWTLLKKGRRTGETSGKYNGLAEARIARTYVDGKLVVKTTLEHAVVSNDRKDTFGLSGDSGAFVYSITGAVVGMYFGGPDHGRVGYFTHIHDILDDIERITGIKDIRLKQ
;
A
#
# COMPACT_ATOMS: atom_id res chain seq x y z
N MET A 1 23.00 -7.69 21.32
CA MET A 1 21.86 -8.45 20.75
C MET A 1 21.16 -9.32 21.80
N GLN A 2 21.89 -10.06 22.64
CA GLN A 2 21.33 -10.92 23.69
C GLN A 2 20.33 -10.20 24.63
N GLY A 3 20.71 -9.08 25.25
CA GLY A 3 19.79 -8.31 26.10
C GLY A 3 18.57 -7.68 25.42
N TYR A 4 18.53 -7.62 24.08
CA TYR A 4 17.32 -7.25 23.32
C TYR A 4 16.36 -8.45 23.22
N LEU A 5 16.90 -9.64 23.03
CA LEU A 5 16.14 -10.89 23.03
C LEU A 5 15.62 -11.22 24.43
N ASP A 6 16.47 -11.16 25.45
CA ASP A 6 16.12 -11.55 26.83
C ASP A 6 15.01 -10.66 27.41
N LYS A 7 14.96 -9.38 27.04
CA LYS A 7 13.94 -8.41 27.47
C LYS A 7 12.67 -8.44 26.60
N GLY A 8 12.55 -9.39 25.68
CA GLY A 8 11.38 -9.48 24.78
C GLY A 8 11.22 -8.27 23.85
N ARG A 9 12.26 -7.46 23.63
CA ARG A 9 12.19 -6.23 22.84
C ARG A 9 12.05 -6.47 21.34
N TYR A 10 11.94 -7.72 20.89
CA TYR A 10 11.49 -8.10 19.55
C TYR A 10 9.95 -8.15 19.40
N ARG A 11 9.19 -8.24 20.51
CA ARG A 11 7.72 -8.31 20.47
C ARG A 11 7.10 -6.93 20.23
N LEU A 12 6.60 -6.68 19.03
CA LEU A 12 6.07 -5.37 18.64
C LEU A 12 4.76 -5.03 19.36
N GLY A 13 3.87 -6.01 19.52
CA GLY A 13 2.57 -5.88 20.16
C GLY A 13 1.50 -6.68 19.44
N THR A 14 0.24 -6.26 19.55
CA THR A 14 -0.88 -6.95 18.90
C THR A 14 -0.93 -6.54 17.43
N VAL A 15 -1.07 -7.52 16.53
CA VAL A 15 -1.19 -7.29 15.09
C VAL A 15 -2.62 -7.56 14.64
N PHE A 16 -3.17 -6.62 13.88
CA PHE A 16 -4.40 -6.81 13.09
C PHE A 16 -3.97 -6.80 11.64
N ALA A 17 -4.47 -7.72 10.83
CA ALA A 17 -4.07 -7.77 9.43
C ALA A 17 -5.17 -8.33 8.54
N ALA A 18 -5.12 -7.93 7.28
CA ALA A 18 -5.68 -8.66 6.17
C ALA A 18 -4.51 -9.15 5.31
N SER A 19 -4.56 -10.42 4.90
CA SER A 19 -3.55 -10.97 4.00
C SER A 19 -3.92 -10.70 2.55
N GLY A 20 -2.93 -10.78 1.65
CA GLY A 20 -3.16 -10.73 0.20
C GLY A 20 -4.12 -11.78 -0.37
N PHE A 21 -4.62 -12.74 0.43
CA PHE A 21 -5.69 -13.66 0.04
C PHE A 21 -7.09 -13.07 0.20
N ARG A 22 -7.23 -12.01 1.02
CA ARG A 22 -8.48 -11.29 1.18
C ARG A 22 -8.67 -10.37 0.00
N GLU A 23 -9.84 -10.51 -0.61
CA GLU A 23 -10.23 -9.80 -1.81
C GLU A 23 -11.66 -9.30 -1.66
N LYS A 24 -11.92 -8.13 -2.21
CA LYS A 24 -13.25 -7.55 -2.23
C LYS A 24 -13.38 -6.67 -3.45
N VAL A 25 -14.58 -6.61 -4.01
CA VAL A 25 -14.92 -5.61 -5.03
C VAL A 25 -14.58 -4.23 -4.48
N SER A 26 -13.77 -3.49 -5.23
CA SER A 26 -13.36 -2.15 -4.86
C SER A 26 -14.56 -1.22 -4.74
N SER A 27 -14.60 -0.42 -3.67
CA SER A 27 -15.55 0.70 -3.54
C SER A 27 -15.02 1.98 -4.19
N SER A 28 -13.73 1.99 -4.56
CA SER A 28 -13.02 3.17 -5.06
C SER A 28 -12.72 3.14 -6.57
N VAL A 29 -12.98 2.02 -7.23
CA VAL A 29 -12.97 1.94 -8.71
C VAL A 29 -14.40 2.15 -9.23
N ASN A 30 -14.64 3.26 -9.92
CA ASN A 30 -15.95 3.56 -10.52
C ASN A 30 -15.81 4.14 -11.95
N PRO A 31 -16.48 3.58 -12.97
CA PRO A 31 -17.17 2.29 -12.93
C PRO A 31 -16.17 1.14 -12.78
N ASN A 32 -16.54 0.12 -11.99
CA ASN A 32 -15.89 -1.20 -12.03
C ASN A 32 -16.78 -2.16 -12.83
N PRO A 33 -16.84 -2.04 -14.17
CA PRO A 33 -17.80 -2.79 -14.98
C PRO A 33 -17.54 -4.30 -14.93
N THR A 34 -16.34 -4.72 -14.55
CA THR A 34 -15.94 -6.12 -14.50
C THR A 34 -16.18 -6.76 -13.13
N LEU A 35 -16.57 -5.98 -12.10
CA LEU A 35 -16.72 -6.41 -10.70
C LEU A 35 -15.49 -7.18 -10.16
N LEU A 36 -14.32 -6.93 -10.74
CA LEU A 36 -13.11 -7.62 -10.31
C LEU A 36 -12.73 -7.18 -8.89
N PRO A 37 -12.30 -8.11 -8.02
CA PRO A 37 -11.83 -7.76 -6.70
C PRO A 37 -10.47 -7.06 -6.76
N THR A 38 -10.22 -6.17 -5.80
CA THR A 38 -8.89 -5.66 -5.47
C THR A 38 -8.37 -6.42 -4.24
N VAL A 39 -7.05 -6.59 -4.11
CA VAL A 39 -6.44 -7.23 -2.94
C VAL A 39 -6.56 -6.35 -1.69
N ARG A 40 -6.67 -6.94 -0.49
CA ARG A 40 -6.59 -6.27 0.81
C ARG A 40 -5.41 -6.82 1.60
N ASP A 41 -4.23 -6.26 1.37
CA ASP A 41 -3.02 -6.64 2.10
C ASP A 41 -2.58 -5.49 2.99
N TRP A 42 -2.83 -5.58 4.29
CA TRP A 42 -2.46 -4.55 5.25
C TRP A 42 -2.21 -5.16 6.63
N ALA A 43 -1.37 -4.49 7.42
CA ALA A 43 -1.14 -4.85 8.81
C ALA A 43 -1.07 -3.58 9.68
N LEU A 44 -1.76 -3.62 10.82
CA LEU A 44 -1.70 -2.63 11.88
C LEU A 44 -1.07 -3.27 13.10
N ILE A 45 -0.17 -2.54 13.74
CA ILE A 45 0.46 -2.96 14.98
C ILE A 45 0.00 -2.01 16.08
N ARG A 46 -0.62 -2.55 17.12
CA ARG A 46 -0.81 -1.86 18.40
C ARG A 46 0.46 -2.10 19.22
N PRO A 47 1.33 -1.08 19.41
CA PRO A 47 2.58 -1.28 20.15
C PRO A 47 2.31 -1.70 21.60
N LEU A 48 3.20 -2.51 22.17
CA LEU A 48 3.20 -2.77 23.62
C LEU A 48 3.40 -1.47 24.41
N GLU A 49 2.86 -1.42 25.62
CA GLU A 49 3.07 -0.33 26.55
C GLU A 49 4.57 -0.09 26.78
N GLY A 50 4.99 1.18 26.79
CA GLY A 50 6.39 1.57 26.89
C GLY A 50 7.18 1.54 25.57
N ARG A 51 6.58 1.15 24.44
CA ARG A 51 7.17 1.39 23.10
C ARG A 51 6.69 2.71 22.53
N SER A 52 7.62 3.54 22.09
CA SER A 52 7.32 4.72 21.30
C SER A 52 7.20 4.36 19.81
N LEU A 53 6.29 5.03 19.12
CA LEU A 53 6.34 5.15 17.67
C LEU A 53 7.61 5.92 17.34
N GLY A 54 8.55 5.32 16.60
CA GLY A 54 9.82 5.97 16.28
C GLY A 54 9.64 7.36 15.65
N ASN A 55 10.67 8.19 15.76
CA ASN A 55 10.71 9.55 15.18
C ASN A 55 11.20 9.54 13.73
N ASN A 56 11.06 8.41 13.04
CA ASN A 56 11.42 8.34 11.63
C ASN A 56 10.43 9.21 10.86
N ASN A 57 10.85 10.42 10.47
CA ASN A 57 10.18 11.27 9.48
C ASN A 57 10.23 10.66 8.07
N SER A 58 10.39 9.33 7.95
CA SER A 58 10.66 8.60 6.72
C SER A 58 9.51 8.63 5.72
N ILE A 59 8.34 9.13 6.12
CA ILE A 59 7.21 9.34 5.23
C ILE A 59 7.36 10.67 4.47
N MET A 60 7.98 11.70 5.08
CA MET A 60 8.09 13.00 4.42
C MET A 60 9.04 12.91 3.21
N PRO A 61 8.59 13.35 2.03
CA PRO A 61 9.40 13.28 0.84
C PRO A 61 10.55 14.28 0.97
N SER A 62 11.76 13.89 0.59
CA SER A 62 12.91 14.81 0.62
C SER A 62 12.74 16.00 -0.33
N SER A 63 11.87 15.85 -1.32
CA SER A 63 11.67 16.77 -2.44
C SER A 63 10.46 17.69 -2.29
N MET A 64 9.66 17.57 -1.21
CA MET A 64 8.38 18.31 -1.09
C MET A 64 8.39 19.41 -0.04
N ARG A 65 7.87 20.59 -0.43
CA ARG A 65 7.35 21.63 0.48
C ARG A 65 5.90 21.34 0.89
N VAL A 66 5.60 20.10 1.24
CA VAL A 66 4.27 19.74 1.72
C VAL A 66 4.36 19.63 3.22
N ASP A 67 3.67 20.53 3.92
CA ASP A 67 3.73 20.59 5.38
C ASP A 67 3.21 19.30 6.02
N GLN A 68 2.24 18.62 5.40
CA GLN A 68 1.61 17.39 5.90
C GLN A 68 1.00 16.52 4.80
N MET A 69 1.24 15.20 4.84
CA MET A 69 0.49 14.24 4.02
C MET A 69 -0.96 14.09 4.51
N LYS A 70 -1.88 13.88 3.58
CA LYS A 70 -3.30 13.64 3.86
C LYS A 70 -3.82 12.50 3.01
N PHE A 71 -4.76 11.73 3.52
CA PHE A 71 -5.47 10.77 2.67
C PHE A 71 -6.18 11.51 1.53
N LEU A 72 -6.14 10.93 0.32
CA LEU A 72 -6.92 11.41 -0.81
C LEU A 72 -8.40 11.54 -0.38
N PRO A 73 -9.12 12.62 -0.72
CA PRO A 73 -10.54 12.72 -0.43
C PRO A 73 -11.33 11.56 -1.05
N ARG A 74 -12.37 11.07 -0.35
CA ARG A 74 -13.25 10.03 -0.88
C ARG A 74 -13.96 10.53 -2.15
N GLY A 75 -14.15 9.63 -3.11
CA GLY A 75 -14.79 9.95 -4.40
C GLY A 75 -13.92 10.75 -5.37
N THR A 76 -12.65 10.98 -5.05
CA THR A 76 -11.70 11.57 -6.01
C THR A 76 -11.10 10.47 -6.87
N ASP A 77 -11.31 10.55 -8.18
CA ASP A 77 -10.69 9.63 -9.13
C ASP A 77 -9.21 9.94 -9.32
N LEU A 78 -8.43 8.88 -9.56
CA LEU A 78 -7.02 9.02 -9.92
C LEU A 78 -6.90 9.35 -11.41
N ASP A 79 -6.18 10.42 -11.71
CA ASP A 79 -5.92 10.88 -13.06
C ASP A 79 -4.62 10.26 -13.60
N ASN A 80 -4.69 9.65 -14.79
CA ASN A 80 -3.57 8.97 -15.46
C ASN A 80 -2.42 9.91 -15.90
N THR A 81 -2.57 11.22 -15.71
CA THR A 81 -1.50 12.20 -15.88
C THR A 81 -0.69 12.39 -14.59
N TRP A 82 -1.16 11.89 -13.45
CA TRP A 82 -0.50 12.10 -12.16
C TRP A 82 0.86 11.41 -12.09
N THR A 83 1.82 12.15 -11.54
CA THR A 83 3.04 11.57 -11.01
C THR A 83 2.81 11.17 -9.56
N LEU A 84 3.03 9.90 -9.28
CA LEU A 84 2.95 9.32 -7.95
C LEU A 84 4.36 9.01 -7.45
N LEU A 85 4.51 9.13 -6.15
CA LEU A 85 5.74 8.83 -5.44
C LEU A 85 5.47 7.75 -4.38
N LYS A 86 6.52 7.06 -3.99
CA LYS A 86 6.55 6.29 -2.76
C LYS A 86 7.91 6.45 -2.08
N LYS A 87 7.97 6.13 -0.80
CA LYS A 87 9.23 6.01 -0.07
C LYS A 87 9.29 4.65 0.63
N GLY A 88 10.01 3.72 0.01
CA GLY A 88 10.20 2.35 0.49
C GLY A 88 11.52 2.17 1.21
N ARG A 89 11.63 1.10 2.00
CA ARG A 89 12.87 0.80 2.74
C ARG A 89 14.03 0.45 1.81
N ARG A 90 13.76 -0.26 0.72
CA ARG A 90 14.78 -0.85 -0.15
C ARG A 90 15.23 0.12 -1.23
N THR A 91 14.29 0.74 -1.94
CA THR A 91 14.64 1.67 -3.03
C THR A 91 14.68 3.13 -2.59
N GLY A 92 14.28 3.45 -1.35
CA GLY A 92 14.12 4.84 -0.93
C GLY A 92 12.92 5.50 -1.63
N GLU A 93 13.07 6.80 -1.93
CA GLU A 93 12.08 7.60 -2.65
C GLU A 93 12.15 7.33 -4.16
N THR A 94 11.03 6.92 -4.75
CA THR A 94 10.89 6.69 -6.19
C THR A 94 9.66 7.40 -6.71
N SER A 95 9.65 7.71 -8.01
CA SER A 95 8.50 8.35 -8.68
C SER A 95 8.15 7.66 -9.99
N GLY A 96 6.89 7.76 -10.38
CA GLY A 96 6.43 7.22 -11.64
C GLY A 96 5.09 7.81 -12.07
N LYS A 97 4.75 7.60 -13.33
CA LYS A 97 3.46 8.02 -13.89
C LYS A 97 2.40 6.99 -13.55
N TYR A 98 1.28 7.44 -12.98
CA TYR A 98 0.12 6.58 -12.81
C TYR A 98 -0.40 6.15 -14.17
N ASN A 99 -0.53 4.85 -14.39
CA ASN A 99 -0.92 4.29 -15.69
C ASN A 99 -2.37 3.76 -15.68
N GLY A 100 -3.16 4.17 -14.69
CA GLY A 100 -4.51 3.65 -14.50
C GLY A 100 -4.53 2.27 -13.86
N LEU A 101 -5.70 1.63 -13.96
CA LEU A 101 -5.88 0.22 -13.67
C LEU A 101 -5.42 -0.55 -14.90
N ALA A 102 -4.16 -0.98 -14.89
CA ALA A 102 -3.53 -1.54 -16.07
C ALA A 102 -3.70 -3.07 -16.16
N GLU A 103 -3.85 -3.76 -15.03
CA GLU A 103 -3.65 -5.21 -15.02
C GLU A 103 -4.61 -5.97 -14.11
N ALA A 104 -5.12 -7.06 -14.69
CA ALA A 104 -5.75 -8.14 -13.98
C ALA A 104 -4.65 -9.11 -13.56
N ARG A 105 -4.18 -9.09 -12.30
CA ARG A 105 -3.17 -10.07 -11.87
C ARG A 105 -3.82 -11.44 -11.79
N ILE A 106 -3.33 -12.36 -12.62
CA ILE A 106 -3.72 -13.76 -12.60
C ILE A 106 -2.82 -14.49 -11.60
N ALA A 107 -3.28 -14.61 -10.37
CA ALA A 107 -2.69 -15.52 -9.40
C ALA A 107 -3.31 -16.91 -9.58
N ARG A 108 -2.54 -17.95 -9.27
CA ARG A 108 -3.08 -19.30 -9.13
C ARG A 108 -3.11 -19.65 -7.65
N THR A 109 -4.27 -20.05 -7.15
CA THR A 109 -4.45 -20.48 -5.77
C THR A 109 -5.09 -21.86 -5.75
N TYR A 110 -4.94 -22.59 -4.65
CA TYR A 110 -5.70 -23.82 -4.44
C TYR A 110 -6.98 -23.49 -3.67
N VAL A 111 -8.13 -23.91 -4.21
CA VAL A 111 -9.43 -23.89 -3.53
C VAL A 111 -9.93 -25.34 -3.55
N ASP A 112 -10.13 -25.92 -2.37
CA ASP A 112 -10.57 -27.32 -2.21
C ASP A 112 -9.73 -28.32 -3.02
N GLY A 113 -8.40 -28.14 -2.98
CA GLY A 113 -7.45 -29.00 -3.70
C GLY A 113 -7.38 -28.77 -5.21
N LYS A 114 -8.16 -27.83 -5.77
CA LYS A 114 -8.11 -27.48 -7.20
C LYS A 114 -7.38 -26.17 -7.42
N LEU A 115 -6.53 -26.16 -8.46
CA LEU A 115 -5.87 -24.94 -8.90
C LEU A 115 -6.90 -24.03 -9.59
N VAL A 116 -7.17 -22.87 -9.01
CA VAL A 116 -8.09 -21.85 -9.52
C VAL A 116 -7.28 -20.63 -9.94
N VAL A 117 -7.60 -20.12 -11.14
CA VAL A 117 -7.12 -18.83 -11.63
C VAL A 117 -7.92 -17.73 -10.93
N LYS A 118 -7.21 -16.83 -10.26
CA LYS A 118 -7.76 -15.71 -9.52
C LYS A 118 -7.30 -14.42 -10.19
N THR A 119 -8.25 -13.58 -10.56
CA THR A 119 -7.99 -12.35 -11.30
C THR A 119 -8.34 -11.16 -10.41
N THR A 120 -7.36 -10.30 -10.12
CA THR A 120 -7.57 -9.09 -9.32
C THR A 120 -7.25 -7.84 -10.11
N LEU A 121 -8.00 -6.77 -9.87
CA LEU A 121 -7.79 -5.46 -10.47
C LEU A 121 -6.81 -4.66 -9.62
N GLU A 122 -5.78 -4.08 -10.22
CA GLU A 122 -4.75 -3.36 -9.45
C GLU A 122 -4.38 -2.02 -10.10
N HIS A 123 -4.12 -1.01 -9.26
CA HIS A 123 -3.58 0.26 -9.72
C HIS A 123 -2.11 0.13 -10.06
N ALA A 124 -1.70 0.67 -11.21
CA ALA A 124 -0.33 0.56 -11.70
C ALA A 124 0.36 1.93 -11.82
N VAL A 125 1.63 1.97 -11.43
CA VAL A 125 2.55 3.10 -11.63
C VAL A 125 3.73 2.63 -12.43
N VAL A 126 4.11 3.37 -13.47
CA VAL A 126 5.30 3.09 -14.27
C VAL A 126 6.40 4.07 -13.87
N SER A 127 7.55 3.55 -13.42
CA SER A 127 8.72 4.34 -13.02
C SER A 127 9.06 5.40 -14.07
N ASN A 128 9.36 6.62 -13.63
CA ASN A 128 9.81 7.69 -14.53
C ASN A 128 11.25 7.44 -15.02
N ASP A 129 12.07 6.78 -14.22
CA ASP A 129 13.42 6.39 -14.63
C ASP A 129 13.36 5.14 -15.52
N ARG A 130 14.04 5.19 -16.68
CA ARG A 130 14.14 4.07 -17.61
C ARG A 130 15.07 2.96 -17.13
N LYS A 131 15.97 3.27 -16.20
CA LYS A 131 16.97 2.35 -15.65
C LYS A 131 16.59 1.83 -14.27
N ASP A 132 15.51 2.33 -13.67
CA ASP A 132 15.09 1.98 -12.31
C ASP A 132 13.62 1.55 -12.23
N THR A 133 13.29 0.83 -11.17
CA THR A 133 11.94 0.36 -10.87
C THR A 133 11.19 1.33 -9.97
N PHE A 134 9.85 1.29 -10.02
CA PHE A 134 9.05 2.02 -9.06
C PHE A 134 9.22 1.44 -7.65
N GLY A 135 9.43 0.12 -7.51
CA GLY A 135 9.67 -0.51 -6.20
C GLY A 135 10.17 -1.95 -6.31
N LEU A 136 10.70 -2.47 -5.20
CA LEU A 136 11.21 -3.84 -5.08
C LEU A 136 10.64 -4.54 -3.84
N SER A 137 10.77 -5.86 -3.79
CA SER A 137 10.50 -6.65 -2.58
C SER A 137 11.27 -6.07 -1.38
N GLY A 138 10.54 -5.67 -0.35
CA GLY A 138 11.06 -4.91 0.79
C GLY A 138 10.50 -3.49 0.90
N ASP A 139 9.84 -2.98 -0.15
CA ASP A 139 9.10 -1.72 -0.12
C ASP A 139 7.60 -1.89 0.19
N SER A 140 7.08 -3.12 0.19
CA SER A 140 5.67 -3.42 0.47
C SER A 140 5.21 -2.78 1.79
N GLY A 141 4.02 -2.18 1.78
CA GLY A 141 3.49 -1.38 2.89
C GLY A 141 3.84 0.11 2.82
N ALA A 142 4.69 0.55 1.89
CA ALA A 142 4.92 1.98 1.67
C ALA A 142 3.66 2.67 1.12
N PHE A 143 3.35 3.87 1.63
CA PHE A 143 2.32 4.70 1.01
C PHE A 143 2.75 5.15 -0.38
N VAL A 144 1.77 5.18 -1.28
CA VAL A 144 1.84 5.84 -2.59
C VAL A 144 1.07 7.14 -2.49
N TYR A 145 1.69 8.24 -2.92
CA TYR A 145 1.14 9.59 -2.78
C TYR A 145 1.44 10.47 -3.99
N SER A 146 0.60 11.48 -4.22
CA SER A 146 0.80 12.47 -5.28
C SER A 146 1.93 13.45 -4.97
N ILE A 147 2.34 14.24 -5.97
CA ILE A 147 3.28 15.36 -5.77
C ILE A 147 2.81 16.41 -4.75
N THR A 148 1.53 16.43 -4.40
CA THR A 148 0.93 17.33 -3.41
C THR A 148 0.79 16.69 -2.02
N GLY A 149 1.27 15.46 -1.83
CA GLY A 149 1.20 14.72 -0.57
C GLY A 149 -0.15 14.06 -0.28
N ALA A 150 -1.04 13.94 -1.28
CA ALA A 150 -2.26 13.16 -1.15
C ALA A 150 -1.93 11.66 -1.25
N VAL A 151 -2.12 10.91 -0.17
CA VAL A 151 -1.95 9.45 -0.13
C VAL A 151 -3.08 8.80 -0.92
N VAL A 152 -2.73 8.15 -2.02
CA VAL A 152 -3.67 7.51 -2.95
C VAL A 152 -3.78 6.00 -2.72
N GLY A 153 -2.78 5.40 -2.08
CA GLY A 153 -2.79 3.96 -1.85
C GLY A 153 -1.58 3.43 -1.10
N MET A 154 -1.45 2.11 -1.09
CA MET A 154 -0.34 1.40 -0.46
C MET A 154 0.27 0.40 -1.43
N TYR A 155 1.58 0.55 -1.64
CA TYR A 155 2.37 -0.31 -2.52
C TYR A 155 2.45 -1.72 -1.94
N PHE A 156 2.16 -2.74 -2.75
CA PHE A 156 2.27 -4.14 -2.30
C PHE A 156 3.25 -4.96 -3.15
N GLY A 157 3.60 -4.54 -4.37
CA GLY A 157 4.59 -5.23 -5.17
C GLY A 157 4.65 -4.78 -6.63
N GLY A 158 5.35 -5.55 -7.45
CA GLY A 158 5.56 -5.34 -8.87
C GLY A 158 6.15 -6.61 -9.49
N PRO A 159 6.30 -6.69 -10.82
CA PRO A 159 7.11 -7.73 -11.43
C PRO A 159 8.57 -7.66 -10.94
N ASP A 160 9.21 -8.81 -10.76
CA ASP A 160 10.62 -8.91 -10.33
C ASP A 160 11.57 -8.21 -11.30
N HIS A 161 11.19 -8.19 -12.58
CA HIS A 161 11.87 -7.49 -13.65
C HIS A 161 10.87 -6.58 -14.33
N GLY A 162 10.98 -5.28 -14.08
CA GLY A 162 10.10 -4.31 -14.70
C GLY A 162 10.15 -2.95 -14.02
N ARG A 163 9.41 -2.02 -14.61
CA ARG A 163 9.28 -0.63 -14.14
C ARG A 163 7.94 -0.37 -13.48
N VAL A 164 7.08 -1.38 -13.41
CA VAL A 164 5.72 -1.29 -12.92
C VAL A 164 5.69 -1.54 -11.42
N GLY A 165 4.94 -0.75 -10.69
CA GLY A 165 4.56 -1.01 -9.32
C GLY A 165 3.05 -1.02 -9.17
N TYR A 166 2.55 -1.90 -8.31
CA TYR A 166 1.15 -2.05 -8.00
C TYR A 166 0.84 -1.56 -6.58
N PHE A 167 -0.34 -0.98 -6.44
CA PHE A 167 -0.84 -0.53 -5.15
C PHE A 167 -2.35 -0.75 -5.03
N THR A 168 -2.80 -0.94 -3.80
CA THR A 168 -4.22 -0.94 -3.47
C THR A 168 -4.65 0.47 -3.12
N HIS A 169 -5.81 0.90 -3.60
CA HIS A 169 -6.36 2.22 -3.30
C HIS A 169 -6.51 2.43 -1.79
N ILE A 170 -6.26 3.65 -1.32
CA ILE A 170 -6.22 3.91 0.13
C ILE A 170 -7.56 3.68 0.81
N HIS A 171 -8.66 4.09 0.18
CA HIS A 171 -10.01 3.90 0.75
C HIS A 171 -10.44 2.44 0.80
N ASP A 172 -9.98 1.62 -0.14
CA ASP A 172 -10.19 0.17 -0.10
C ASP A 172 -9.54 -0.46 1.13
N ILE A 173 -8.36 0.04 1.53
CA ILE A 173 -7.64 -0.39 2.75
C ILE A 173 -8.34 0.14 4.00
N LEU A 174 -8.67 1.43 4.05
CA LEU A 174 -9.31 2.06 5.21
C LEU A 174 -10.68 1.43 5.50
N ASP A 175 -11.49 1.16 4.47
CA ASP A 175 -12.79 0.49 4.61
C ASP A 175 -12.63 -0.93 5.18
N ASP A 176 -11.58 -1.66 4.77
CA ASP A 176 -11.34 -3.00 5.29
C ASP A 176 -10.80 -2.97 6.72
N ILE A 177 -9.97 -1.98 7.08
CA ILE A 177 -9.53 -1.73 8.46
C ILE A 177 -10.73 -1.45 9.36
N GLU A 178 -11.60 -0.51 8.98
CA GLU A 178 -12.80 -0.16 9.76
C GLU A 178 -13.67 -1.40 9.94
N ARG A 179 -13.87 -2.18 8.87
CA ARG A 179 -14.67 -3.41 8.93
C ARG A 179 -14.09 -4.47 9.88
N ILE A 180 -12.77 -4.67 9.90
CA ILE A 180 -12.14 -5.67 10.79
C ILE A 180 -12.10 -5.18 12.23
N THR A 181 -11.71 -3.92 12.42
CA THR A 181 -11.30 -3.41 13.74
C THR A 181 -12.38 -2.59 14.43
N GLY A 182 -13.39 -2.12 13.70
CA GLY A 182 -14.39 -1.17 14.16
C GLY A 182 -13.87 0.26 14.33
N ILE A 183 -12.62 0.54 13.97
CA ILE A 183 -11.98 1.85 14.15
C ILE A 183 -12.41 2.78 13.00
N LYS A 184 -12.93 3.96 13.37
CA LYS A 184 -13.41 4.98 12.42
C LYS A 184 -12.46 6.16 12.24
N ASP A 185 -11.73 6.50 13.28
CA ASP A 185 -10.87 7.69 13.31
C ASP A 185 -9.42 7.31 12.96
N ILE A 186 -9.17 7.10 11.67
CA ILE A 186 -7.85 6.76 11.15
C ILE A 186 -7.15 8.02 10.66
N ARG A 187 -5.95 8.29 11.18
CA ARG A 187 -5.18 9.50 10.87
C ARG A 187 -3.75 9.14 10.52
N LEU A 188 -3.15 9.94 9.64
CA LEU A 188 -1.70 9.91 9.42
C LEU A 188 -1.00 10.60 10.58
N LYS A 189 0.12 10.02 11.03
CA LYS A 189 0.99 10.65 12.03
C LYS A 189 1.57 11.91 11.40
N GLN A 190 1.38 13.05 12.07
CA GLN A 190 1.98 14.33 11.72
C GLN A 190 3.39 14.44 12.30
#